data_AF-A0A960EET2-F1
#
_entry.id   AF-A0A960EET2-F1
#
_cell.length_a   1.000
_cell.length_b   1.000
_cell.length_c   1.000
_cell.angle_alpha   90.00
_cell.angle_beta   90.00
_cell.angle_gamma   90.00
#
_symmetry.space_group_name_H-M   'P 1'
#
loop_
_entity.id
_entity.type
_entity.pdbx_description
1 polymer ?
#
loop_
_entity_poly.entity_id
_entity_poly.type
_entity_poly.pdbx_seq_one_letter_code
_entity_poly.pdbx_strand_id
1 'polypeptide(L)' 'MADEVASHCPGCGRPVAECAGCLWEFDPPHFCTACGLRLAVNVSPNGWRARCKVHGEVAPPA' A
#
# COMPACT_ATOMS: atom_id res chain seq x y z
N MET A 1 4.01 13.36 7.41
CA MET A 1 2.67 13.96 7.60
C MET A 1 2.21 14.55 6.28
N ALA A 2 1.65 13.72 5.42
CA ALA A 2 0.75 14.14 4.35
C ALA A 2 -0.33 13.06 4.38
N ASP A 3 -1.49 13.45 4.90
CA ASP A 3 -2.71 12.68 4.89
C ASP A 3 -3.17 12.60 3.43
N GLU A 4 -2.54 11.71 2.66
CA GLU A 4 -2.93 11.46 1.28
C GLU A 4 -4.09 10.47 1.29
N VAL A 5 -5.28 10.99 0.95
CA VAL A 5 -6.52 10.22 0.84
C VAL A 5 -6.27 8.98 -0.03
N ALA A 6 -6.48 7.80 0.55
CA ALA A 6 -6.35 6.53 -0.16
C ALA A 6 -7.25 6.53 -1.41
N SER A 7 -6.62 6.63 -2.57
CA SER A 7 -7.26 6.74 -3.88
C SER A 7 -7.18 5.43 -4.67
N HIS A 8 -6.28 4.53 -4.28
CA HIS A 8 -6.03 3.24 -4.93
C HIS A 8 -6.05 2.08 -3.92
N CYS A 9 -6.50 0.92 -4.37
CA CYS A 9 -6.52 -0.32 -3.59
C CYS A 9 -5.09 -0.82 -3.33
N PRO A 10 -4.70 -1.10 -2.07
CA PRO A 10 -3.34 -1.52 -1.75
C PRO A 10 -2.99 -2.94 -2.25
N GLY A 11 -4.00 -3.76 -2.59
CA GLY A 11 -3.79 -5.12 -3.10
C GLY A 11 -3.56 -5.20 -4.61
N CYS A 12 -4.30 -4.43 -5.41
CA CYS A 12 -4.20 -4.50 -6.88
C CYS A 12 -3.85 -3.19 -7.59
N GLY A 13 -3.80 -2.05 -6.89
CA GLY A 13 -3.44 -0.75 -7.44
C GLY A 13 -4.54 -0.03 -8.23
N ARG A 14 -5.72 -0.63 -8.41
CA ARG A 14 -6.87 0.03 -9.08
C ARG A 14 -7.47 1.14 -8.21
N PRO A 15 -8.11 2.16 -8.80
CA PRO A 15 -8.85 3.18 -8.04
C PRO A 15 -9.84 2.56 -7.06
N VAL A 16 -10.00 3.14 -5.87
CA VAL A 16 -10.91 2.62 -4.83
C VAL A 16 -12.37 2.58 -5.27
N ALA A 17 -12.76 3.42 -6.22
CA ALA A 17 -14.09 3.39 -6.85
C ALA A 17 -14.36 2.11 -7.66
N GLU A 18 -13.31 1.43 -8.13
CA GLU A 18 -13.38 0.22 -8.97
C GLU A 18 -13.05 -1.06 -8.18
N CYS A 19 -12.56 -0.94 -6.95
CA CYS A 19 -12.21 -2.06 -6.09
C CYS A 19 -12.45 -1.71 -4.63
N ALA A 20 -13.44 -2.36 -4.01
CA ALA A 20 -13.78 -2.18 -2.59
C ALA A 20 -12.71 -2.73 -1.61
N GLY A 21 -11.61 -3.30 -2.11
CA GLY A 21 -10.54 -3.92 -1.33
C GLY A 21 -10.35 -5.40 -1.68
N CYS A 22 -9.11 -5.79 -2.00
CA CYS A 22 -8.76 -7.17 -2.34
C CYS A 22 -7.42 -7.61 -1.73
N LEU A 23 -6.88 -6.83 -0.80
CA LEU A 23 -5.68 -7.20 -0.05
C LEU A 23 -6.06 -8.25 1.00
N TRP A 24 -5.25 -9.29 1.14
CA TRP A 24 -5.43 -10.29 2.19
C TRP A 24 -4.93 -9.77 3.54
N GLU A 25 -5.57 -10.18 4.63
CA GLU A 25 -5.29 -9.68 5.98
C GLU A 25 -3.81 -9.79 6.39
N PHE A 26 -3.15 -10.87 6.00
CA PHE A 26 -1.74 -11.14 6.34
C PHE A 26 -0.74 -10.71 5.25
N ASP A 27 -1.23 -10.16 4.14
CA ASP A 27 -0.40 -9.77 3.02
C ASP A 27 0.02 -8.29 3.17
N PRO A 28 1.32 -7.95 3.02
CA PRO A 28 1.73 -6.55 3.01
C PRO A 28 1.10 -5.80 1.84
N PRO A 29 0.96 -4.47 1.89
CA PRO A 29 0.46 -3.71 0.75
C PRO A 29 1.38 -3.89 -0.46
N HIS A 30 0.82 -4.23 -1.61
CA HIS A 30 1.57 -4.38 -2.86
C HIS A 30 1.64 -3.05 -3.63
N PHE A 31 0.69 -2.15 -3.42
CA PHE A 31 0.56 -0.89 -4.15
C PHE A 31 0.36 0.30 -3.20
N CYS A 32 0.85 1.47 -3.64
CA CYS A 32 0.67 2.72 -2.92
C CYS A 32 -0.78 3.18 -3.00
N THR A 33 -1.38 3.45 -1.85
CA THR A 33 -2.77 3.93 -1.76
C THR A 33 -2.96 5.32 -2.38
N ALA A 34 -1.90 6.13 -2.46
CA ALA A 34 -1.97 7.46 -3.08
C ALA A 34 -1.88 7.42 -4.62
N CYS A 35 -0.87 6.77 -5.23
CA CYS A 35 -0.68 6.78 -6.70
C CYS A 35 -0.92 5.44 -7.43
N GLY A 36 -1.24 4.35 -6.74
CA GLY A 36 -1.48 3.04 -7.38
C GLY A 36 -0.21 2.38 -7.94
N LEU A 37 0.99 2.94 -7.72
CA LEU A 37 2.25 2.32 -8.12
C LEU A 37 2.63 1.18 -7.19
N ARG A 38 3.24 0.13 -7.74
CA ARG A 38 3.73 -1.02 -6.97
C ARG A 38 4.83 -0.59 -5.99
N LEU A 39 4.74 -1.07 -4.76
CA LEU A 39 5.67 -0.78 -3.67
C LEU A 39 6.89 -1.68 -3.76
N ALA A 40 8.04 -1.15 -3.32
CA ALA A 40 9.19 -1.99 -2.98
C ALA A 40 8.95 -2.55 -1.57
N VAL A 41 8.50 -3.80 -1.50
CA VAL A 41 8.18 -4.49 -0.24
C VAL A 41 9.33 -5.40 0.17
N ASN A 42 9.74 -5.31 1.43
CA ASN A 42 10.66 -6.24 2.07
C ASN A 42 9.93 -6.93 3.24
N VAL A 43 9.80 -8.25 3.16
CA VAL A 43 9.19 -9.08 4.21
C VAL A 43 10.30 -9.69 5.05
N SER A 44 10.14 -9.66 6.37
CA SER A 44 11.02 -10.27 7.36
C SER A 44 10.18 -11.04 8.39
N PRO A 45 10.76 -11.91 9.23
CA PRO A 45 10.00 -12.61 10.27
C PRO A 45 9.27 -11.68 11.25
N ASN A 46 9.79 -10.46 11.45
CA ASN A 46 9.26 -9.47 12.38
C ASN A 46 8.24 -8.50 11.75
N GLY A 47 7.80 -8.76 10.50
CA GLY A 47 6.87 -7.91 9.77
C GLY A 47 7.42 -7.47 8.41
N TRP A 48 6.96 -6.33 7.91
CA TRP A 48 7.34 -5.85 6.59
C TRP A 48 7.64 -4.35 6.59
N ARG A 49 8.44 -3.93 5.60
CA ARG A 49 8.64 -2.52 5.24
C ARG A 49 8.28 -2.33 3.77
N ALA A 50 7.59 -1.25 3.45
CA ALA A 50 7.23 -0.93 2.09
C ALA A 50 7.57 0.52 1.76
N ARG A 51 8.03 0.77 0.53
CA ARG A 51 8.36 2.11 0.05
C ARG A 51 7.78 2.37 -1.33
N CYS A 52 7.04 3.48 -1.45
CA CYS A 52 6.65 4.05 -2.72
C CYS A 52 7.82 4.87 -3.29
N LYS A 53 8.05 4.75 -4.60
CA LYS A 53 9.05 5.54 -5.31
C LYS A 53 8.77 7.05 -5.24
N VAL A 54 7.49 7.44 -5.21
CA VAL A 54 7.05 8.84 -5.24
C VAL A 54 6.80 9.36 -3.83
N HIS A 55 6.00 8.63 -3.03
CA HIS A 55 5.51 9.12 -1.74
C HIS A 55 6.36 8.67 -0.52
N GLY A 56 7.40 7.87 -0.75
CA GLY A 56 8.30 7.44 0.32
C GLY A 56 7.77 6.25 1.12
N GLU A 57 8.11 6.19 2.40
CA GLU A 57 7.85 5.02 3.25
C GLU A 57 6.36 4.85 3.55
N VAL A 58 5.86 3.62 3.44
CA VAL A 58 4.48 3.26 3.76
C VAL A 58 4.50 2.53 5.10
N ALA A 59 3.97 3.19 6.13
CA ALA A 59 3.89 2.61 7.46
C ALA A 59 2.80 1.52 7.52
N PRO A 60 2.97 0.48 8.34
CA PRO A 60 1.84 -0.36 8.72
C PRO A 60 0.77 0.51 9.40
N PRO A 61 -0.55 0.22 9.22
CA PRO A 61 -1.56 0.83 10.08
C PRO A 61 -1.27 0.43 11.53
N ALA A 62 -1.33 1.41 12.44
CA ALA A 62 -1.14 1.21 13.87
C ALA A 62 -2.23 0.31 14.48
#